data_AF-A0A7W3N1D3-F1
#
_entry.id   AF-A0A7W3N1D3-F1
#
_cell.length_a   1.000
_cell.length_b   1.000
_cell.length_c   1.000
_cell.angle_alpha   90.00
_cell.angle_beta   90.00
_cell.angle_gamma   90.00
#
_symmetry.space_group_name_H-M   'P 1'
#
loop_
_entity.id
_entity.type
_entity.pdbx_description
1 polymer ?
#
loop_
_entity_poly.entity_id
_entity_poly.type
_entity_poly.pdbx_seq_one_letter_code
_entity_poly.pdbx_strand_id
1 'polypeptide(L)' 'MALSMEEQRILAQIETHLAHDDPRLAARLSALPRLRRRRRMRAVAAAVLVPALLAVLLVVVT' A
#
# COMPACT_ATOMS: atom_id res chain seq x y z
N MET A 1 10.84 4.86 -11.91
CA MET A 1 11.89 3.97 -12.43
C MET A 1 11.54 2.56 -12.02
N ALA A 2 11.53 1.62 -12.97
CA ALA A 2 11.40 0.20 -12.65
C ALA A 2 12.76 -0.31 -12.18
N LEU A 3 12.77 -1.22 -11.19
CA LEU A 3 13.99 -1.87 -10.73
C LEU A 3 14.64 -2.66 -11.88
N SER A 4 15.96 -2.68 -11.91
CA SER A 4 16.73 -3.59 -12.78
C SER A 4 16.54 -5.03 -12.32
N MET A 5 16.67 -5.99 -13.23
CA MET A 5 16.57 -7.42 -12.94
C MET A 5 17.55 -7.87 -11.85
N GLU A 6 18.75 -7.28 -11.82
CA GLU A 6 19.75 -7.60 -10.81
C GLU A 6 19.33 -7.11 -9.42
N GLU A 7 18.77 -5.91 -9.34
CA GLU A 7 18.23 -5.38 -8.08
C GLU A 7 17.06 -6.24 -7.59
N GLN A 8 16.22 -6.72 -8.52
CA GLN A 8 15.12 -7.65 -8.21
C GLN A 8 15.66 -8.97 -7.64
N ARG A 9 16.75 -9.51 -8.20
CA ARG A 9 17.40 -10.74 -7.74
C ARG A 9 17.97 -10.58 -6.33
N ILE A 10 18.68 -9.49 -6.07
CA ILE A 10 19.25 -9.19 -4.75
C ILE A 10 18.14 -9.09 -3.70
N LEU A 11 17.03 -8.41 -4.02
CA LEU A 11 15.86 -8.31 -3.14
C LEU A 11 15.26 -9.68 -2.81
N ALA A 12 15.13 -10.56 -3.80
CA ALA A 12 14.60 -11.92 -3.59
C ALA A 12 15.51 -12.77 -2.67
N GLN A 13 16.83 -12.61 -2.79
CA GLN A 13 17.79 -13.26 -1.89
C GLN A 13 17.67 -12.73 -0.47
N ILE A 14 17.54 -11.41 -0.30
CA ILE A 14 17.34 -10.78 1.02
C ILE A 14 16.03 -11.29 1.66
N GLU A 15 14.93 -11.35 0.92
CA GLU A 15 13.66 -11.89 1.44
C GLU A 15 13.79 -13.35 1.88
N THR A 16 14.53 -14.16 1.11
CA THR A 16 14.74 -15.58 1.43
C THR A 16 15.53 -15.76 2.73
N HIS A 17 16.66 -15.06 2.87
CA HIS A 17 17.45 -15.11 4.10
C HIS A 17 16.68 -14.54 5.29
N LEU A 18 15.99 -13.42 5.11
CA LEU A 18 15.24 -12.79 6.19
C LEU A 18 14.06 -13.64 6.68
N ALA A 19 13.39 -14.36 5.79
CA ALA A 19 12.33 -15.29 6.16
C ALA A 19 12.86 -16.48 6.98
N HIS A 20 14.13 -16.87 6.76
CA HIS A 20 14.80 -17.92 7.51
C HIS A 20 15.28 -17.41 8.88
N ASP A 21 15.93 -16.25 8.92
CA ASP A 21 16.57 -15.71 10.12
C ASP A 21 15.56 -15.08 11.09
N ASP A 22 14.60 -14.30 10.59
CA ASP A 22 13.53 -13.69 11.38
C ASP A 22 12.18 -13.70 10.61
N PRO A 23 11.39 -14.77 10.74
CA PRO A 23 10.11 -14.90 10.04
C PRO A 23 9.08 -13.85 10.47
N ARG A 24 9.17 -13.33 11.70
CA ARG A 24 8.24 -12.30 12.19
C ARG A 24 8.52 -10.97 11.51
N LEU A 25 9.79 -10.62 11.34
CA LEU A 25 10.19 -9.41 10.62
C LEU A 25 9.86 -9.51 9.13
N ALA A 26 10.13 -10.65 8.49
CA ALA A 26 9.75 -10.90 7.09
C ALA A 26 8.23 -10.73 6.85
N ALA A 27 7.40 -11.25 7.77
CA ALA A 27 5.95 -11.07 7.71
C ALA A 27 5.53 -9.59 7.85
N ARG A 28 6.20 -8.82 8.72
CA ARG A 28 5.93 -7.38 8.88
C ARG A 28 6.34 -6.57 7.64
N LEU A 29 7.48 -6.90 7.03
CA LEU A 29 7.99 -6.24 5.84
C LEU A 29 7.16 -6.55 4.60
N SER A 30 6.68 -7.79 4.42
CA SER A 30 5.74 -8.13 3.35
C SER A 30 4.36 -7.49 3.53
N ALA A 31 3.96 -7.18 4.77
CA ALA A 31 2.73 -6.45 5.07
C ALA A 31 2.85 -4.93 4.82
N LEU A 32 4.03 -4.33 4.92
CA LEU A 32 4.28 -2.89 4.67
C LEU A 32 3.84 -2.39 3.28
N PRO A 33 4.17 -3.04 2.15
CA PRO A 33 3.69 -2.62 0.84
C PRO A 33 2.17 -2.75 0.73
N ARG A 34 1.56 -3.75 1.38
CA ARG A 34 0.09 -3.89 1.48
C ARG A 34 -0.53 -2.76 2.32
N LEU A 35 0.12 -2.35 3.41
CA LEU A 35 -0.28 -1.22 4.24
C LEU A 35 -0.19 0.11 3.48
N ARG A 36 0.90 0.37 2.76
CA ARG A 36 1.07 1.58 1.94
C ARG A 36 0.04 1.62 0.80
N ARG A 37 -0.21 0.49 0.13
CA ARG A 37 -1.23 0.38 -0.91
C ARG A 37 -2.64 0.59 -0.35
N ARG A 38 -2.96 0.00 0.81
CA ARG A 38 -4.24 0.22 1.51
C ARG A 38 -4.41 1.66 1.98
N ARG A 39 -3.38 2.30 2.55
CA ARG A 39 -3.42 3.72 2.93
C ARG A 39 -3.63 4.63 1.72
N ARG A 40 -2.92 4.38 0.61
CA ARG A 40 -3.10 5.13 -0.65
C ARG A 40 -4.51 4.94 -1.21
N MET A 41 -5.03 3.71 -1.24
CA MET A 41 -6.40 3.43 -1.69
C MET A 41 -7.44 4.10 -0.78
N ARG A 42 -7.26 4.09 0.54
CA ARG A 42 -8.13 4.81 1.47
C ARG A 42 -8.09 6.32 1.27
N ALA A 43 -6.90 6.89 1.04
CA ALA A 43 -6.76 8.31 0.76
C ALA A 43 -7.44 8.72 -0.55
N VAL A 44 -7.29 7.91 -1.61
CA VAL A 44 -7.99 8.11 -2.89
C VAL A 44 -9.50 7.96 -2.71
N ALA A 45 -9.96 6.94 -2.00
CA ALA A 45 -11.38 6.73 -1.73
C ALA A 45 -11.97 7.90 -0.94
N ALA A 46 -11.29 8.40 0.09
CA ALA A 46 -11.73 9.56 0.86
C ALA A 46 -11.77 10.84 0.01
N ALA A 47 -10.76 11.06 -0.84
CA ALA A 47 -10.70 12.21 -1.73
C ALA A 47 -11.85 12.23 -2.76
N VAL A 48 -12.45 11.09 -3.09
CA VAL A 48 -13.59 10.99 -4.00
C VAL A 48 -14.93 11.00 -3.25
N LEU A 49 -15.05 10.17 -2.19
CA LEU A 49 -16.30 9.99 -1.47
C LEU A 49 -16.72 11.23 -0.68
N VAL A 50 -15.77 11.92 -0.03
CA VAL A 50 -16.08 13.11 0.78
C VAL A 50 -16.71 14.23 -0.06
N PRO A 51 -16.09 14.70 -1.17
CA PRO A 51 -16.73 15.73 -1.99
C PRO A 51 -18.01 15.24 -2.67
N ALA A 52 -18.11 13.97 -3.06
CA ALA A 52 -19.33 13.41 -3.62
C ALA A 52 -20.50 13.45 -2.61
N LEU A 53 -20.26 13.02 -1.36
CA LEU A 53 -21.24 13.13 -0.28
C LEU A 53 -21.61 14.58 0.02
N LEU A 54 -20.65 15.49 0.01
CA LEU A 54 -20.89 16.91 0.23
C LEU A 54 -21.77 17.52 -0.86
N ALA A 55 -21.50 17.17 -2.13
CA ALA A 55 -22.30 17.60 -3.27
C ALA A 55 -23.73 17.06 -3.21
N VAL A 56 -23.90 15.78 -2.87
CA VAL A 56 -25.23 15.18 -2.66
C VAL A 56 -25.98 15.89 -1.53
N LEU A 57 -25.33 16.17 -0.41
CA LEU A 57 -25.94 16.89 0.71
C LEU A 57 -26.38 18.30 0.31
N LEU A 58 -25.54 19.03 -0.43
CA LEU A 58 -25.87 20.36 -0.95
C LEU A 58 -27.12 20.33 -1.81
N VAL A 59 -27.22 19.38 -2.74
CA VAL A 59 -28.39 19.22 -3.62
C VAL A 59 -29.67 18.88 -2.84
N VAL A 60 -29.57 18.14 -1.72
CA VAL A 60 -30.73 17.78 -0.90
C VAL A 60 -31.21 18.95 -0.03
N VAL A 61 -30.33 19.88 0.34
CA VAL A 61 -30.64 21.00 1.24
C VAL A 61 -31.14 22.25 0.48
N THR A 62 -30.84 22.36 -0.81
CA THR A 62 -31.38 23.40 -1.72
C THR A 62 -32.73 23.03 -2.28
#